data_AF-A0A9X6LD47-F1
#
_entry.id   AF-A0A9X6LD47-F1
#
_cell.length_a   1.000
_cell.length_b   1.000
_cell.length_c   1.000
_cell.angle_alpha   90.00
_cell.angle_beta   90.00
_cell.angle_gamma   90.00
#
_symmetry.space_group_name_H-M   'P 1'
#
loop_
_entity.id
_entity.type
_entity.pdbx_description
1 polymer ?
#
loop_
_entity_poly.entity_id
_entity_poly.type
_entity_poly.pdbx_seq_one_letter_code
_entity_poly.pdbx_strand_id
1 'polypeptide(L)'
;MKSVLKSILISFVFSAVGMCWLLFLLFQGDGDWLLSWIGVLMSYLSLYTLIDLYCKNTYDKKLNKWLIKTAVTSFSFAVLGISFCIIHELLTPWSLSLMVWYWLLMLVLFLTTIISLISLVFVNRKNHNFTVGYRMLILLNVFLTLGPVLWPLLLSIIGNGMNASAGW
;
A
#
# COMPACT_ATOMS: atom_id res chain seq x y z
N MET A 1 -22.17 -14.55 -2.05
CA MET A 1 -22.21 -13.06 -1.91
C MET A 1 -21.86 -12.53 -0.52
N LYS A 2 -22.38 -13.07 0.60
CA LYS A 2 -22.05 -12.57 1.97
C LYS A 2 -20.55 -12.51 2.28
N SER A 3 -19.77 -13.49 1.81
CA SER A 3 -18.32 -13.55 2.08
C SER A 3 -17.51 -12.45 1.35
N VAL A 4 -17.82 -12.19 0.08
CA VAL A 4 -17.14 -11.16 -0.74
C VAL A 4 -17.32 -9.76 -0.15
N LEU A 5 -18.56 -9.38 0.16
CA LEU A 5 -18.85 -8.08 0.78
C LEU A 5 -18.17 -7.94 2.14
N LYS A 6 -18.15 -9.01 2.95
CA LYS A 6 -17.47 -9.00 4.25
C LYS A 6 -15.98 -8.67 4.11
N SER A 7 -15.28 -9.29 3.16
CA SER A 7 -13.87 -8.98 2.90
C SER A 7 -13.66 -7.54 2.44
N ILE A 8 -14.52 -7.01 1.57
CA ILE A 8 -14.45 -5.62 1.10
C ILE A 8 -14.68 -4.63 2.26
N LEU A 9 -15.64 -4.91 3.15
CA LEU A 9 -15.90 -4.09 4.33
C LEU A 9 -14.74 -4.13 5.32
N ILE A 10 -14.14 -5.29 5.56
CA ILE A 10 -12.95 -5.42 6.42
C ILE A 10 -11.80 -4.59 5.83
N SER A 11 -11.55 -4.73 4.52
CA SER A 11 -10.58 -3.91 3.80
C SER A 11 -10.87 -2.41 3.96
N PHE A 12 -12.15 -2.01 3.91
CA PHE A 12 -12.57 -0.62 4.04
C PHE A 12 -12.32 -0.07 5.43
N VAL A 13 -12.60 -0.85 6.48
CA VAL A 13 -12.30 -0.44 7.85
C VAL A 13 -10.80 -0.21 8.01
N PHE A 14 -9.95 -1.11 7.50
CA PHE A 14 -8.50 -0.93 7.59
C PHE A 14 -7.99 0.32 6.84
N SER A 15 -8.46 0.58 5.62
CA SER A 15 -8.04 1.77 4.87
C SER A 15 -8.56 3.06 5.51
N ALA A 16 -9.79 3.07 6.02
CA ALA A 16 -10.35 4.20 6.74
C ALA A 16 -9.58 4.50 8.02
N VAL A 17 -9.24 3.48 8.83
CA VAL A 17 -8.42 3.64 10.03
C VAL A 17 -7.04 4.18 9.68
N GLY A 18 -6.39 3.65 8.63
CA GLY A 18 -5.10 4.17 8.15
C GLY A 18 -5.17 5.64 7.75
N MET A 19 -6.21 6.04 7.01
CA MET A 19 -6.41 7.43 6.59
C MET A 19 -6.73 8.35 7.78
N CYS A 20 -7.58 7.93 8.71
CA CYS A 20 -7.86 8.69 9.93
C CYS A 20 -6.59 8.87 10.77
N TRP A 21 -5.75 7.83 10.87
CA TRP A 21 -4.47 7.91 11.57
C TRP A 21 -3.51 8.91 10.94
N LEU A 22 -3.40 8.91 9.61
CA LEU A 22 -2.63 9.92 8.88
C LEU A 22 -3.14 11.32 9.20
N LEU A 23 -4.46 11.55 9.07
CA LEU A 23 -5.05 12.86 9.34
C LEU A 23 -4.79 13.31 10.78
N PHE A 24 -4.92 12.40 11.75
CA PHE A 24 -4.60 12.67 13.15
C PHE A 24 -3.16 13.15 13.34
N LEU A 25 -2.18 12.44 12.75
CA LEU A 25 -0.77 12.84 12.82
C LEU A 25 -0.50 14.20 12.14
N LEU A 26 -1.16 14.47 11.01
CA LEU A 26 -1.05 15.76 10.32
C LEU A 26 -1.61 16.91 11.17
N PHE A 27 -2.71 16.68 11.91
CA PHE A 27 -3.30 17.69 12.81
C PHE A 27 -2.47 17.92 14.07
N GLN A 28 -1.77 16.91 14.57
CA GLN A 28 -0.97 17.01 15.79
C GLN A 28 0.31 17.86 15.60
N GLY A 29 0.73 18.13 14.36
CA GLY A 29 1.83 19.06 14.03
C GLY A 29 3.24 18.48 14.22
N ASP A 30 3.44 17.65 15.24
CA ASP A 30 4.70 16.93 15.50
C ASP A 30 4.67 15.54 14.87
N GLY A 31 4.49 15.48 13.54
CA GLY A 31 4.31 14.25 12.77
C GLY A 31 5.47 13.26 12.93
N ASP A 32 5.41 12.43 13.98
CA ASP A 32 6.40 11.42 14.30
C ASP A 32 6.46 10.41 13.16
N TRP A 33 7.63 10.35 12.52
CA TRP A 33 7.93 9.44 11.44
C TRP A 33 7.63 7.99 11.83
N LEU A 34 7.96 7.57 13.05
CA LEU A 34 7.77 6.19 13.48
C LEU A 34 6.28 5.86 13.64
N LEU A 35 5.51 6.77 14.24
CA LEU A 35 4.06 6.61 14.40
C LEU A 35 3.32 6.62 13.06
N SER A 36 3.86 7.30 12.03
CA SER A 36 3.25 7.32 10.69
C SER A 36 3.19 5.94 10.03
N TRP A 37 4.09 5.02 10.40
CA TRP A 37 4.09 3.64 9.90
C TRP A 37 2.91 2.79 10.41
N ILE A 38 2.23 3.19 11.48
CA ILE A 38 0.97 2.54 11.92
C ILE A 38 -0.10 2.72 10.83
N GLY A 39 -0.17 3.90 10.22
CA GLY A 39 -1.07 4.16 9.08
C GLY A 39 -0.72 3.30 7.87
N VAL A 40 0.58 3.08 7.62
CA VAL A 40 1.08 2.18 6.58
C VAL A 40 0.64 0.75 6.84
N LEU A 41 0.82 0.25 8.06
CA LEU A 41 0.42 -1.10 8.45
C LEU A 41 -1.06 -1.35 8.17
N MET A 42 -1.93 -0.40 8.54
CA MET A 42 -3.36 -0.49 8.30
C MET A 42 -3.69 -0.48 6.80
N SER A 43 -3.01 0.36 6.00
CA SER A 43 -3.15 0.36 4.55
C SER A 43 -2.71 -0.96 3.91
N TYR A 44 -1.61 -1.56 4.37
CA TYR A 44 -1.14 -2.85 3.86
C TYR A 44 -2.06 -4.01 4.25
N LEU A 45 -2.66 -4.00 5.45
CA LEU A 45 -3.70 -4.95 5.84
C LEU A 45 -4.93 -4.83 4.93
N SER A 46 -5.34 -3.61 4.61
CA SER A 46 -6.42 -3.36 3.65
C SER A 46 -6.09 -3.94 2.28
N LEU A 47 -4.90 -3.65 1.72
CA LEU A 47 -4.49 -4.17 0.41
C LEU A 47 -4.37 -5.70 0.41
N TYR A 48 -3.83 -6.30 1.47
CA TYR A 48 -3.75 -7.75 1.62
C TYR A 48 -5.13 -8.40 1.49
N THR A 49 -6.13 -7.88 2.21
CA THR A 49 -7.49 -8.43 2.16
C THR A 49 -8.13 -8.33 0.77
N LEU A 50 -7.82 -7.28 0.00
CA LEU A 50 -8.27 -7.16 -1.40
C LEU A 50 -7.54 -8.14 -2.33
N ILE A 51 -6.22 -8.28 -2.18
CA ILE A 51 -5.42 -9.21 -2.96
C ILE A 51 -5.90 -10.65 -2.73
N ASP A 52 -6.09 -11.05 -1.47
CA ASP A 52 -6.64 -12.36 -1.10
C ASP A 52 -8.03 -12.58 -1.71
N LEU A 53 -8.89 -11.57 -1.68
CA LEU A 53 -10.21 -11.63 -2.30
C LEU A 53 -10.13 -11.88 -3.82
N TYR A 54 -9.22 -11.20 -4.52
CA TYR A 54 -9.02 -11.41 -5.96
C TYR A 54 -8.42 -12.78 -6.28
N CYS A 55 -7.46 -13.25 -5.47
CA CYS A 55 -6.88 -14.58 -5.57
C CYS A 55 -7.96 -15.68 -5.48
N LYS A 56 -8.94 -15.52 -4.59
CA LYS A 56 -10.02 -16.50 -4.36
C LYS A 56 -11.17 -16.48 -5.36
N ASN A 57 -11.33 -15.42 -6.14
CA ASN A 57 -12.54 -15.21 -6.97
C ASN A 57 -12.26 -15.00 -8.46
N THR A 58 -11.02 -15.08 -8.91
CA THR A 58 -10.64 -14.73 -10.28
C THR A 58 -9.80 -15.82 -10.95
N TYR A 59 -10.40 -16.63 -11.83
CA TYR A 59 -9.71 -17.84 -12.34
C TYR A 59 -9.62 -18.03 -13.85
N ASP A 60 -10.44 -17.38 -14.69
CA ASP A 60 -10.51 -17.81 -16.10
C ASP A 60 -9.61 -17.07 -17.08
N LYS A 61 -9.32 -15.77 -16.85
CA LYS A 61 -8.59 -14.97 -17.85
C LYS A 61 -7.09 -14.94 -17.57
N LYS A 62 -6.29 -15.22 -18.61
CA LYS A 62 -4.81 -15.13 -18.58
C LYS A 62 -4.32 -13.78 -18.04
N LEU A 63 -4.93 -12.69 -18.48
CA LEU A 63 -4.62 -11.33 -18.03
C LEU A 63 -4.85 -11.16 -16.52
N ASN A 64 -5.97 -11.65 -15.99
CA ASN A 64 -6.27 -11.57 -14.56
C ASN A 64 -5.24 -12.32 -13.72
N LYS A 65 -4.84 -13.53 -14.15
CA LYS A 65 -3.79 -14.31 -13.46
C LYS A 65 -2.47 -13.55 -13.43
N TRP A 66 -2.12 -12.89 -14.53
CA TRP A 66 -0.91 -12.09 -14.61
C TRP A 66 -0.95 -10.89 -13.66
N LEU A 67 -2.04 -10.10 -13.68
CA LEU A 67 -2.20 -8.96 -12.77
C LEU A 67 -2.20 -9.36 -11.29
N ILE A 68 -2.85 -10.47 -10.93
CA ILE A 68 -2.85 -10.98 -9.56
C ILE A 68 -1.44 -11.38 -9.13
N LYS A 69 -0.71 -12.10 -9.99
CA LYS A 69 0.69 -12.45 -9.71
C LYS A 69 1.54 -11.19 -9.49
N THR A 70 1.44 -10.21 -10.40
CA THR A 70 2.16 -8.95 -10.28
C THR A 70 1.83 -8.26 -8.96
N ALA A 71 0.55 -8.11 -8.63
CA ALA A 71 0.10 -7.48 -7.37
C ALA A 71 0.61 -8.22 -6.12
N VAL A 72 0.55 -9.55 -6.10
CA VAL A 72 1.05 -10.36 -4.97
C VAL A 72 2.55 -10.19 -4.81
N THR A 73 3.31 -10.26 -5.92
CA THR A 73 4.77 -10.15 -5.87
C THR A 73 5.20 -8.76 -5.44
N SER A 74 4.65 -7.71 -6.05
CA SER A 74 5.00 -6.33 -5.73
C SER A 74 4.62 -5.98 -4.30
N PHE A 75 3.43 -6.40 -3.85
CA PHE A 75 2.98 -6.22 -2.47
C PHE A 75 3.93 -6.89 -1.47
N SER A 76 4.30 -8.15 -1.71
CA SER A 76 5.14 -8.92 -0.79
C SER A 76 6.53 -8.34 -0.67
N PHE A 77 7.16 -7.99 -1.81
CA PHE A 77 8.44 -7.29 -1.80
C PHE A 77 8.32 -5.91 -1.15
N ALA A 78 7.19 -5.22 -1.34
CA ALA A 78 6.95 -3.93 -0.71
C ALA A 78 6.92 -4.01 0.82
N VAL A 79 6.20 -4.98 1.39
CA VAL A 79 6.14 -5.19 2.84
C VAL A 79 7.52 -5.53 3.41
N LEU A 80 8.22 -6.48 2.78
CA LEU A 80 9.54 -6.90 3.23
C LEU A 80 10.56 -5.76 3.16
N GLY A 81 10.57 -5.02 2.06
CA GLY A 81 11.51 -3.92 1.87
C GLY A 81 11.24 -2.73 2.81
N ILE A 82 9.97 -2.40 3.10
CA ILE A 82 9.65 -1.35 4.09
C ILE A 82 10.15 -1.79 5.47
N SER A 83 9.88 -3.04 5.84
CA SER A 83 10.33 -3.60 7.13
C SER A 83 11.87 -3.55 7.23
N PHE A 84 12.56 -3.94 6.17
CA PHE A 84 14.01 -3.88 6.07
C PHE A 84 14.55 -2.44 6.20
N CYS A 85 13.96 -1.47 5.49
CA CYS A 85 14.38 -0.07 5.55
C CYS A 85 14.19 0.51 6.95
N ILE A 86 13.04 0.28 7.60
CA ILE A 86 12.78 0.77 8.96
C ILE A 86 13.82 0.20 9.95
N ILE A 87 14.11 -1.10 9.87
CA ILE A 87 15.09 -1.76 10.75
C ILE A 87 16.48 -1.13 10.56
N HIS A 88 16.91 -0.93 9.31
CA HIS A 88 18.22 -0.35 9.03
C HIS A 88 18.31 1.12 9.42
N GLU A 89 17.26 1.91 9.19
CA GLU A 89 17.23 3.32 9.58
C GLU A 89 17.25 3.51 11.10
N LEU A 90 16.69 2.56 11.88
CA LEU A 90 16.71 2.59 13.34
C LEU A 90 18.00 2.05 13.99
N LEU A 91 18.57 0.96 13.47
CA LEU A 91 19.68 0.26 14.14
C LEU A 91 21.05 0.69 13.63
N THR A 92 21.24 0.79 12.31
CA THR A 92 22.51 1.19 11.70
C THR A 92 22.24 1.62 10.26
N PRO A 93 22.08 2.93 10.01
CA PRO A 93 21.78 3.41 8.67
C PRO A 93 22.94 3.06 7.75
N TRP A 94 22.63 2.52 6.57
CA TRP A 94 23.59 2.45 5.48
C TRP A 94 23.93 3.85 4.98
N SER A 95 24.76 3.97 3.95
CA SER A 95 24.94 5.27 3.30
C SER A 95 23.59 5.86 2.91
N LEU A 96 23.36 7.13 3.27
CA LEU A 96 22.07 7.80 3.07
C LEU A 96 21.62 7.78 1.60
N SER A 97 22.58 7.86 0.68
CA SER A 97 22.35 7.70 -0.76
C SER A 97 21.71 6.34 -1.10
N LEU A 98 22.22 5.23 -0.54
CA LEU A 98 21.62 3.92 -0.74
C LEU A 98 20.21 3.86 -0.15
N MET A 99 19.99 4.39 1.06
CA MET A 99 18.66 4.40 1.68
C MET A 99 17.62 5.12 0.84
N VAL A 100 17.96 6.28 0.23
CA VAL A 100 17.05 6.99 -0.70
C VAL A 100 16.65 6.11 -1.88
N TRP A 101 17.59 5.40 -2.49
CA TRP A 101 17.30 4.48 -3.61
C TRP A 101 16.41 3.31 -3.18
N TYR A 102 16.60 2.77 -1.99
CA TYR A 102 15.73 1.74 -1.43
C TYR A 102 14.31 2.27 -1.21
N TRP A 103 14.15 3.46 -0.60
CA TRP A 103 12.85 4.08 -0.42
C TRP A 103 12.13 4.37 -1.75
N LEU A 104 12.85 4.80 -2.78
CA LEU A 104 12.32 4.95 -4.14
C LEU A 104 11.89 3.62 -4.74
N LEU A 105 12.66 2.54 -4.56
CA LEU A 105 12.27 1.21 -4.98
C LEU A 105 10.96 0.78 -4.28
N MET A 106 10.81 1.06 -2.99
CA MET A 106 9.58 0.76 -2.25
C MET A 106 8.37 1.50 -2.80
N LEU A 107 8.54 2.77 -3.15
CA LEU A 107 7.50 3.59 -3.79
C LEU A 107 7.06 2.97 -5.13
N VAL A 108 8.00 2.52 -5.96
CA VAL A 108 7.70 1.86 -7.25
C VAL A 108 6.95 0.53 -7.02
N LEU A 109 7.37 -0.27 -6.05
CA LEU A 109 6.68 -1.53 -5.70
C LEU A 109 5.25 -1.29 -5.18
N PHE A 110 5.05 -0.23 -4.39
CA PHE A 110 3.72 0.17 -3.96
C PHE A 110 2.84 0.59 -5.15
N LEU A 111 3.33 1.49 -6.01
CA LEU A 111 2.59 1.96 -7.18
C LEU A 111 2.23 0.83 -8.15
N THR A 112 3.15 -0.11 -8.40
CA THR A 112 2.87 -1.28 -9.24
C THR A 112 1.76 -2.17 -8.65
N THR A 113 1.70 -2.31 -7.32
CA THR A 113 0.62 -3.01 -6.62
C THR A 113 -0.73 -2.32 -6.84
N ILE A 114 -0.77 -1.01 -6.66
CA ILE A 114 -1.98 -0.18 -6.82
C ILE A 114 -2.49 -0.23 -8.26
N ILE A 115 -1.61 -0.01 -9.25
CA ILE A 115 -1.95 -0.04 -10.67
C ILE A 115 -2.50 -1.42 -11.06
N SER A 116 -1.91 -2.50 -10.55
CA SER A 116 -2.39 -3.86 -10.80
C SER A 116 -3.79 -4.10 -10.23
N LEU A 117 -4.06 -3.64 -9.01
CA LEU A 117 -5.38 -3.75 -8.38
C LEU A 117 -6.45 -2.92 -9.11
N ILE A 118 -6.14 -1.68 -9.48
CA ILE A 118 -7.05 -0.84 -10.26
C ILE A 118 -7.34 -1.50 -11.61
N SER A 119 -6.31 -2.02 -12.29
CA SER A 119 -6.48 -2.76 -13.55
C SER A 119 -7.37 -4.00 -13.39
N LEU A 120 -7.23 -4.73 -12.28
CA LEU A 120 -8.09 -5.88 -11.97
C LEU A 120 -9.57 -5.50 -11.81
N VAL A 121 -9.86 -4.35 -11.20
CA VAL A 121 -11.23 -3.82 -11.09
C VAL A 121 -11.83 -3.58 -12.48
N PHE A 122 -11.07 -2.97 -13.40
CA PHE A 122 -11.54 -2.66 -14.75
C PHE A 122 -11.70 -3.89 -15.64
N VAL A 123 -10.76 -4.84 -15.59
CA VAL A 123 -10.85 -6.05 -16.44
C VAL A 123 -11.99 -6.96 -15.99
N ASN A 124 -12.34 -6.96 -14.70
CA ASN A 124 -13.46 -7.73 -14.15
C ASN A 124 -14.82 -7.01 -14.20
N ARG A 125 -14.96 -5.91 -14.97
CA ARG A 125 -16.18 -5.09 -15.06
C ARG A 125 -17.47 -5.86 -15.40
N LYS A 126 -17.35 -6.96 -16.16
CA LYS A 126 -18.48 -7.81 -16.61
C LYS A 126 -18.71 -9.05 -15.74
N ASN A 127 -17.95 -9.22 -14.65
CA ASN A 127 -18.07 -10.39 -13.78
C ASN A 127 -19.24 -10.20 -12.81
N HIS A 128 -20.19 -11.14 -12.79
CA HIS A 128 -21.37 -11.11 -11.92
C HIS A 128 -21.01 -11.18 -10.43
N ASN A 129 -19.84 -11.71 -10.09
CA ASN A 129 -19.33 -11.74 -8.71
C ASN A 129 -18.97 -10.35 -8.16
N PHE A 130 -18.77 -9.35 -9.04
CA PHE A 130 -18.40 -7.98 -8.68
C PHE A 130 -19.44 -6.98 -9.20
N THR A 131 -20.46 -6.71 -8.39
CA THR A 131 -21.45 -5.66 -8.67
C THR A 131 -20.79 -4.27 -8.75
N VAL A 132 -21.49 -3.29 -9.33
CA VAL A 132 -20.96 -1.92 -9.49
C VAL A 132 -20.60 -1.32 -8.13
N GLY A 133 -21.45 -1.48 -7.12
CA GLY A 133 -21.18 -0.99 -5.77
C GLY A 133 -19.91 -1.57 -5.15
N TYR A 134 -19.65 -2.86 -5.34
CA TYR A 134 -18.42 -3.50 -4.82
C TYR A 134 -17.17 -2.94 -5.50
N ARG A 135 -17.23 -2.67 -6.80
CA ARG A 135 -16.12 -2.05 -7.53
C ARG A 135 -15.82 -0.64 -7.04
N MET A 136 -16.86 0.16 -6.80
CA MET A 136 -16.68 1.51 -6.25
C MET A 136 -16.07 1.46 -4.85
N LEU A 137 -16.51 0.54 -3.99
CA LEU A 137 -15.91 0.34 -2.67
C LEU A 137 -14.45 -0.10 -2.74
N ILE A 138 -14.10 -1.02 -3.64
CA ILE A 138 -12.71 -1.45 -3.84
C ILE A 138 -11.83 -0.28 -4.32
N LEU A 139 -12.31 0.52 -5.28
CA LEU A 139 -11.57 1.69 -5.77
C LEU A 139 -11.38 2.74 -4.66
N LEU A 140 -12.42 2.98 -3.87
CA LEU A 140 -12.34 3.88 -2.72
C LEU A 140 -11.34 3.35 -1.68
N ASN A 141 -11.33 2.05 -1.38
CA ASN A 141 -10.33 1.44 -0.49
C ASN A 141 -8.92 1.69 -0.97
N VAL A 142 -8.65 1.36 -2.22
CA VAL A 142 -7.33 1.55 -2.83
C VAL A 142 -6.93 3.02 -2.75
N PHE A 143 -7.85 3.95 -3.05
CA PHE A 143 -7.60 5.39 -2.93
C PHE A 143 -7.26 5.81 -1.49
N LEU A 144 -8.02 5.34 -0.50
CA LEU A 144 -7.78 5.65 0.91
C LEU A 144 -6.44 5.14 1.43
N THR A 145 -5.89 4.07 0.83
CA THR A 145 -4.55 3.57 1.21
C THR A 145 -3.40 4.42 0.67
N LEU A 146 -3.63 5.29 -0.32
CA LEU A 146 -2.56 6.08 -0.95
C LEU A 146 -1.93 7.06 0.04
N GLY A 147 -2.76 7.89 0.71
CA GLY A 147 -2.26 8.90 1.63
C GLY A 147 -1.35 8.31 2.72
N PRO A 148 -1.82 7.33 3.51
CA PRO A 148 -1.07 6.80 4.64
C PRO A 148 0.25 6.13 4.25
N VAL A 149 0.38 5.66 3.01
CA VAL A 149 1.61 5.02 2.51
C VAL A 149 2.55 6.03 1.84
N LEU A 150 2.01 6.92 1.01
CA LEU A 150 2.81 7.91 0.29
C LEU A 150 3.44 8.92 1.23
N TRP A 151 2.74 9.34 2.28
CA TRP A 151 3.23 10.35 3.21
C TRP A 151 4.54 9.95 3.92
N PRO A 152 4.61 8.83 4.67
CA PRO A 152 5.85 8.37 5.29
C PRO A 152 6.96 8.09 4.29
N LEU A 153 6.65 7.50 3.12
CA LEU A 153 7.65 7.24 2.09
C LEU A 153 8.29 8.53 1.58
N LEU A 154 7.49 9.58 1.34
CA LEU A 154 8.00 10.88 0.91
C LEU A 154 8.86 11.52 2.00
N LEU A 155 8.45 11.46 3.27
CA LEU A 155 9.25 11.95 4.38
C LEU A 155 10.60 11.23 4.50
N SER A 156 10.61 9.90 4.38
CA SER A 156 11.85 9.10 4.36
C SER A 156 12.78 9.47 3.20
N ILE A 157 12.24 9.68 2.00
CA ILE A 157 13.04 10.07 0.82
C ILE A 157 13.66 11.45 1.02
N ILE A 158 12.86 12.43 1.46
CA ILE A 158 13.31 13.81 1.66
C ILE A 158 14.31 13.87 2.82
N GLY A 159 14.00 13.25 3.95
CA GLY A 159 14.88 13.23 5.13
C GLY A 159 16.24 12.63 4.82
N ASN A 160 16.28 11.44 4.20
CA ASN A 160 17.53 10.81 3.83
C ASN A 160 18.29 11.57 2.73
N GLY A 161 17.58 12.18 1.77
CA GLY A 161 18.18 13.01 0.72
C GLY A 161 18.82 14.29 1.27
N MET A 162 18.13 14.98 2.18
CA MET A 162 18.66 16.17 2.86
C MET A 162 19.91 15.83 3.67
N ASN A 163 19.87 14.76 4.46
CA ASN A 163 21.01 14.32 5.26
C ASN A 163 22.20 13.93 4.37
N ALA A 164 21.96 13.24 3.25
CA ALA A 164 23.01 12.87 2.29
C ALA A 164 23.69 14.11 1.67
N SER A 165 22.90 15.15 1.35
CA SER A 165 23.42 16.39 0.77
C SER A 165 24.23 17.23 1.77
N ALA A 166 23.93 17.10 3.07
CA ALA A 166 24.63 17.81 4.14
C ALA A 166 25.96 17.16 4.55
N GLY A 167 26.30 15.98 3.99
CA GLY A 167 27.57 15.29 4.25
C GLY A 167 27.67 14.62 5.63
N TRP A 168 26.53 14.35 6.27
CA TRP A 168 26.43 13.59 7.52
C TRP A 168 26.33 12.09 7.26
#